data_AF-G1V886-F1
#
_entry.id   AF-G1V886-F1
#
_cell.length_a   1.000
_cell.length_b   1.000
_cell.length_c   1.000
_cell.angle_alpha   90.00
_cell.angle_beta   90.00
_cell.angle_gamma   90.00
#
_symmetry.space_group_name_H-M   'P 1'
#
loop_
_entity.id
_entity.type
_entity.pdbx_description
1 polymer ?
#
loop_
_entity_poly.entity_id
_entity_poly.type
_entity_poly.pdbx_seq_one_letter_code
_entity_poly.pdbx_strand_id
1 'polypeptide(L)'
;MIIDFATGKVKKPVPPETATPVSSPEPKKPYTPAKRKPASLPVENRRAELAKIHVAKKQLAMDDETYRAMLMSQFGVESARDLSAHQRKSCILYMQRLGFEGKRGKASPQRTGERRKRRDVPLTLEKDDSGLGRDVYMRKIEAQLAEKGRAEGTKVPWGYAVAILKRQSGGVTKCFEHATVEQLRGVIAALTYDAKKKGRYSGAWGT
;
A
#
# COMPACT_ATOMS: atom_id res chain seq x y z
N MET A 1 21.41 -63.04 15.65
CA MET A 1 21.64 -63.64 14.31
C MET A 1 21.45 -65.14 14.46
N ILE A 2 20.41 -65.72 13.86
CA ILE A 2 20.18 -67.16 13.87
C ILE A 2 19.85 -67.50 12.42
N ILE A 3 20.68 -68.33 11.80
CA ILE A 3 20.59 -68.74 10.39
C ILE A 3 20.02 -70.17 10.39
N ASP A 4 18.94 -70.40 9.65
CA ASP A 4 18.45 -71.75 9.35
C ASP A 4 19.28 -72.37 8.21
N PHE A 5 19.88 -73.55 8.45
CA PHE A 5 20.94 -74.13 7.61
C PHE A 5 20.43 -75.04 6.46
N ALA A 6 19.11 -75.17 6.25
CA ALA A 6 18.54 -76.08 5.24
C ALA A 6 18.01 -75.36 3.97
N THR A 7 17.95 -74.03 3.96
CA THR A 7 17.52 -73.25 2.79
C THR A 7 18.10 -71.86 2.97
N GLY A 8 19.18 -71.52 2.26
CA GLY A 8 19.99 -70.31 2.46
C GLY A 8 19.31 -68.97 2.19
N LYS A 9 18.10 -68.73 2.70
CA LYS A 9 17.41 -67.44 2.70
C LYS A 9 17.09 -67.01 4.13
N VAL A 10 17.61 -65.84 4.48
CA VAL A 10 17.37 -65.16 5.75
C VAL A 10 15.90 -64.72 5.81
N LYS A 11 15.15 -65.23 6.79
CA LYS A 11 13.81 -64.76 7.14
C LYS A 11 13.78 -64.49 8.63
N LYS A 12 13.44 -63.26 9.04
CA LYS A 12 12.87 -62.87 10.36
C LYS A 12 12.75 -61.33 10.43
N PRO A 13 12.02 -60.74 11.38
CA PRO A 13 10.55 -60.69 11.43
C PRO A 13 10.06 -59.23 11.75
N VAL A 14 8.75 -59.00 11.66
CA VAL A 14 8.04 -57.83 12.25
C VAL A 14 7.41 -58.32 13.57
N PRO A 15 7.04 -57.56 14.64
CA PRO A 15 7.14 -56.13 15.09
C PRO A 15 7.78 -56.06 16.54
N PRO A 16 7.58 -55.11 17.51
CA PRO A 16 6.79 -53.85 17.57
C PRO A 16 7.49 -52.62 18.22
N GLU A 17 6.88 -51.46 17.96
CA GLU A 17 6.78 -50.26 18.81
C GLU A 17 8.00 -49.38 19.14
N THR A 18 7.67 -48.08 19.15
CA THR A 18 8.35 -46.91 19.70
C THR A 18 9.41 -46.19 18.87
N ALA A 19 9.30 -44.86 18.92
CA ALA A 19 10.18 -43.82 18.39
C ALA A 19 10.00 -43.48 16.89
N THR A 20 8.99 -42.66 16.63
CA THR A 20 9.02 -41.66 15.55
C THR A 20 10.33 -40.86 15.62
N PRO A 21 11.20 -40.89 14.59
CA PRO A 21 12.17 -39.82 14.39
C PRO A 21 11.48 -38.76 13.54
N VAL A 22 11.27 -37.61 14.15
CA VAL A 22 10.76 -36.37 13.59
C VAL A 22 11.46 -36.10 12.25
N SER A 23 10.73 -36.33 11.16
CA SER A 23 11.12 -35.91 9.81
C SER A 23 11.32 -34.40 9.84
N SER A 24 12.55 -33.98 9.57
CA SER A 24 12.94 -32.58 9.38
C SER A 24 11.91 -31.85 8.51
N PRO A 25 11.37 -30.69 8.93
CA PRO A 25 10.50 -29.91 8.07
C PRO A 25 11.37 -29.26 7.00
N GLU A 26 11.28 -29.75 5.77
CA GLU A 26 11.84 -29.06 4.61
C GLU A 26 11.33 -27.61 4.57
N PRO A 27 12.20 -26.64 4.26
CA PRO A 27 11.81 -25.23 4.20
C PRO A 27 10.82 -25.05 3.04
N LYS A 28 9.55 -24.79 3.39
CA LYS A 28 8.51 -24.38 2.45
C LYS A 28 9.00 -23.15 1.68
N LYS A 29 9.31 -23.32 0.40
CA LYS A 29 9.60 -22.20 -0.52
C LYS A 29 8.45 -21.19 -0.41
N PRO A 30 8.72 -19.89 -0.26
CA PRO A 30 7.67 -18.90 -0.08
C PRO A 30 6.74 -18.91 -1.30
N TYR A 31 5.45 -19.17 -1.05
CA TYR A 31 4.40 -18.99 -2.06
C TYR A 31 4.42 -17.53 -2.52
N THR A 32 4.95 -17.30 -3.70
CA THR A 32 4.86 -16.00 -4.37
C THR A 32 3.52 -15.99 -5.10
N PRO A 33 2.57 -15.09 -4.76
CA PRO A 33 1.32 -15.01 -5.48
C PRO A 33 1.64 -14.67 -6.94
N ALA A 34 1.18 -15.51 -7.86
CA ALA A 34 1.38 -15.32 -9.29
C ALA A 34 1.06 -13.86 -9.68
N LYS A 35 2.05 -13.16 -10.25
CA LYS A 35 1.84 -11.82 -10.82
C LYS A 35 0.66 -11.92 -11.78
N ARG A 36 -0.44 -11.23 -11.47
CA ARG A 36 -1.61 -11.20 -12.34
C ARG A 36 -1.13 -10.75 -13.72
N LYS A 37 -1.20 -11.65 -14.71
CA LYS A 37 -1.10 -11.27 -16.12
C LYS A 37 -2.11 -10.13 -16.33
N PRO A 38 -1.77 -9.04 -17.04
CA PRO A 38 -2.70 -7.95 -17.29
C PRO A 38 -3.98 -8.57 -17.85
N ALA A 39 -5.06 -8.51 -17.09
CA ALA A 39 -6.28 -9.18 -17.47
C ALA A 39 -6.79 -8.47 -18.72
N SER A 40 -6.83 -9.18 -19.85
CA SER A 40 -7.52 -8.82 -21.11
C SER A 40 -8.08 -7.39 -21.13
N LEU A 41 -7.37 -6.47 -21.81
CA LEU A 41 -7.76 -5.06 -21.99
C LEU A 41 -9.28 -4.83 -22.19
N PRO A 42 -10.06 -5.70 -22.90
CA PRO A 42 -11.51 -5.53 -23.05
C PRO A 42 -12.34 -5.63 -21.76
N VAL A 43 -11.97 -6.50 -20.81
CA VAL A 43 -12.77 -6.75 -19.59
C VAL A 43 -12.60 -5.62 -18.57
N GLU A 44 -11.39 -5.07 -18.47
CA GLU A 44 -11.09 -3.92 -17.61
C GLU A 44 -11.78 -2.66 -18.14
N ASN A 45 -11.77 -2.45 -19.47
CA ASN A 45 -12.49 -1.35 -20.13
C ASN A 45 -14.00 -1.43 -19.88
N ARG A 46 -14.61 -2.62 -19.96
CA ARG A 46 -16.04 -2.81 -19.66
C ARG A 46 -16.40 -2.37 -18.23
N ARG A 47 -15.61 -2.78 -17.24
CA ARG A 47 -15.87 -2.42 -15.84
C ARG A 47 -15.74 -0.91 -15.62
N ALA A 48 -14.74 -0.28 -16.24
CA ALA A 48 -14.54 1.16 -16.15
C ALA A 48 -15.69 1.94 -16.82
N GLU A 49 -16.19 1.48 -17.97
CA GLU A 49 -17.33 2.08 -18.67
C GLU A 49 -18.62 1.99 -17.84
N LEU A 50 -18.92 0.81 -17.27
CA LEU A 50 -20.10 0.63 -16.40
C LEU A 50 -20.02 1.54 -15.17
N ALA A 51 -18.84 1.64 -14.55
CA ALA A 51 -18.64 2.54 -13.42
C ALA A 51 -18.95 4.00 -13.78
N LYS A 52 -18.52 4.47 -14.97
CA LYS A 52 -18.84 5.83 -15.45
C LYS A 52 -20.33 6.04 -15.61
N ILE A 53 -21.05 5.06 -16.18
CA ILE A 53 -22.51 5.14 -16.36
C ILE A 53 -23.21 5.27 -15.00
N HIS A 54 -22.81 4.50 -14.00
CA HIS A 54 -23.39 4.61 -12.65
C HIS A 54 -23.05 5.93 -11.94
N VAL A 55 -21.82 6.44 -12.14
CA VAL A 55 -21.45 7.77 -11.64
C VAL A 55 -22.28 8.86 -12.33
N ALA A 56 -22.48 8.76 -13.65
CA ALA A 56 -23.28 9.70 -14.41
C ALA A 56 -24.74 9.69 -13.94
N LYS A 57 -25.32 8.51 -13.69
CA LYS A 57 -26.67 8.39 -13.11
C LYS A 57 -26.77 9.14 -11.78
N LYS A 58 -25.78 8.98 -10.89
CA LYS A 58 -25.73 9.66 -9.59
C LYS A 58 -25.56 11.18 -9.73
N GLN A 59 -24.71 11.63 -10.66
CA GLN A 59 -24.47 13.07 -10.87
C GLN A 59 -25.68 13.78 -11.46
N LEU A 60 -26.40 13.12 -12.36
CA LEU A 60 -27.63 13.63 -12.96
C LEU A 60 -28.86 13.44 -12.05
N ALA A 61 -28.67 12.89 -10.84
CA ALA A 61 -29.74 12.61 -9.87
C ALA A 61 -30.95 11.87 -10.50
N MET A 62 -30.68 10.93 -11.42
CA MET A 62 -31.74 10.15 -12.05
C MET A 62 -32.21 9.02 -11.14
N ASP A 63 -33.52 8.94 -10.95
CA ASP A 63 -34.16 7.80 -10.32
C ASP A 63 -33.96 6.51 -11.12
N ASP A 64 -34.04 5.39 -10.41
CA ASP A 64 -33.87 4.05 -10.98
C ASP A 64 -34.86 3.78 -12.13
N GLU A 65 -36.09 4.27 -12.02
CA GLU A 65 -37.13 4.13 -13.04
C GLU A 65 -36.84 4.97 -14.28
N THR A 66 -36.57 6.26 -14.10
CA THR A 66 -36.16 7.20 -15.17
C THR A 66 -34.92 6.71 -15.91
N TYR A 67 -33.95 6.15 -15.18
CA TYR A 67 -32.75 5.58 -15.74
C TYR A 67 -33.02 4.32 -16.59
N ARG A 68 -33.91 3.42 -16.13
CA ARG A 68 -34.33 2.24 -16.92
C ARG A 68 -35.11 2.66 -18.17
N ALA A 69 -36.03 3.62 -18.05
CA ALA A 69 -36.79 4.16 -19.18
C ALA A 69 -35.86 4.76 -20.25
N MET A 70 -34.82 5.50 -19.83
CA MET A 70 -33.79 6.03 -20.74
C MET A 70 -33.03 4.90 -21.47
N LEU A 71 -32.62 3.85 -20.75
CA LEU A 71 -31.92 2.71 -21.35
C LEU A 71 -32.80 1.93 -22.33
N MET A 72 -34.08 1.74 -22.00
CA MET A 72 -35.06 1.09 -22.87
C MET A 72 -35.34 1.92 -24.12
N SER A 73 -35.56 3.23 -23.97
CA SER A 73 -35.86 4.13 -25.09
C SER A 73 -34.70 4.27 -26.09
N GLN A 74 -33.46 4.38 -25.60
CA GLN A 74 -32.30 4.64 -26.48
C GLN A 74 -31.54 3.40 -26.91
N PHE A 75 -31.55 2.34 -26.09
CA PHE A 75 -30.72 1.15 -26.33
C PHE A 75 -31.52 -0.16 -26.31
N GLY A 76 -32.81 -0.13 -25.97
CA GLY A 76 -33.67 -1.32 -25.92
C GLY A 76 -33.30 -2.31 -24.82
N VAL A 77 -32.60 -1.85 -23.76
CA VAL A 77 -32.14 -2.72 -22.66
C VAL A 77 -32.65 -2.23 -21.31
N GLU A 78 -32.94 -3.18 -20.42
CA GLU A 78 -33.42 -2.88 -19.07
C GLU A 78 -32.27 -2.55 -18.10
N SER A 79 -31.04 -2.96 -18.42
CA SER A 79 -29.88 -2.81 -17.55
C SER A 79 -28.62 -2.43 -18.30
N ALA A 80 -27.77 -1.63 -17.65
CA ALA A 80 -26.46 -1.28 -18.19
C ALA A 80 -25.53 -2.48 -18.37
N ARG A 81 -25.80 -3.60 -17.69
CA ARG A 81 -25.04 -4.84 -17.84
C ARG A 81 -25.13 -5.39 -19.26
N ASP A 82 -26.26 -5.22 -19.92
CA ASP A 82 -26.58 -5.83 -21.21
C ASP A 82 -26.10 -4.98 -22.39
N LEU A 83 -25.54 -3.79 -22.10
CA LEU A 83 -24.97 -2.92 -23.12
C LEU A 83 -23.70 -3.53 -23.75
N SER A 84 -23.66 -3.51 -25.09
CA SER A 84 -22.46 -3.72 -25.90
C SER A 84 -21.38 -2.66 -25.62
N ALA A 85 -20.12 -2.94 -25.96
CA ALA A 85 -19.03 -1.99 -25.78
C ALA A 85 -19.27 -0.65 -26.52
N HIS A 86 -19.86 -0.71 -27.72
CA HIS A 86 -20.23 0.47 -28.47
C HIS A 86 -21.36 1.24 -27.77
N GLN A 87 -22.43 0.53 -27.38
CA GLN A 87 -23.58 1.11 -26.68
C GLN A 87 -23.20 1.75 -25.35
N ARG A 88 -22.26 1.18 -24.58
CA ARG A 88 -21.75 1.80 -23.35
C ARG A 88 -21.10 3.16 -23.61
N LYS A 89 -20.28 3.27 -24.66
CA LYS A 89 -19.65 4.55 -25.03
C LYS A 89 -20.69 5.56 -25.49
N SER A 90 -21.65 5.15 -26.32
CA SER A 90 -22.77 6.00 -26.75
C SER A 90 -23.62 6.47 -25.57
N CYS A 91 -23.89 5.60 -24.59
CA CYS A 91 -24.62 5.95 -23.36
C CYS A 91 -23.87 6.99 -22.54
N ILE A 92 -22.55 6.85 -22.38
CA ILE A 92 -21.73 7.84 -21.69
C ILE A 92 -21.79 9.20 -22.42
N LEU A 93 -21.68 9.21 -23.75
CA LEU A 93 -21.78 10.45 -24.54
C LEU A 93 -23.16 11.10 -24.45
N TYR A 94 -24.22 10.29 -24.46
CA TYR A 94 -25.59 10.77 -24.28
C TYR A 94 -25.77 11.42 -22.90
N MET A 95 -25.29 10.76 -21.84
CA MET A 95 -25.32 11.33 -20.49
C MET A 95 -24.48 12.60 -20.39
N GLN A 96 -23.35 12.71 -21.11
CA GLN A 96 -22.56 13.95 -21.19
C GLN A 96 -23.35 15.11 -21.79
N ARG A 97 -24.17 14.86 -22.82
CA ARG A 97 -25.07 15.87 -23.39
C ARG A 97 -26.16 16.31 -22.42
N LEU A 98 -26.59 15.42 -21.54
CA LEU A 98 -27.54 15.72 -20.45
C LEU A 98 -26.89 16.48 -19.27
N GLY A 99 -25.58 16.78 -19.33
CA GLY A 99 -24.88 17.52 -18.28
C GLY A 99 -23.95 16.67 -17.40
N PHE A 100 -23.70 15.41 -17.75
CA PHE A 100 -22.68 14.62 -17.04
C PHE A 100 -21.27 15.15 -17.35
N GLU A 101 -20.64 15.77 -16.36
CA GLU A 101 -19.22 16.09 -16.42
C GLU A 101 -18.39 14.85 -16.10
N GLY A 102 -17.98 14.15 -17.17
CA GLY A 102 -17.01 13.06 -17.08
C GLY A 102 -15.63 13.59 -16.68
N LYS A 103 -15.45 13.97 -15.41
CA LYS A 103 -14.15 14.34 -14.87
C LYS A 103 -13.24 13.12 -15.04
N ARG A 104 -12.31 13.19 -16.00
CA ARG A 104 -11.10 12.37 -15.97
C ARG A 104 -10.51 12.67 -14.61
N GLY A 105 -10.63 11.72 -13.68
CA GLY A 105 -10.05 11.89 -12.36
C GLY A 105 -8.63 12.36 -12.59
N LYS A 106 -8.31 13.60 -12.17
CA LYS A 106 -6.94 14.07 -12.18
C LYS A 106 -6.18 12.95 -11.49
N ALA A 107 -5.17 12.40 -12.14
CA ALA A 107 -4.39 11.31 -11.56
C ALA A 107 -4.00 11.79 -10.17
N SER A 108 -4.68 11.28 -9.14
CA SER A 108 -4.28 11.50 -7.77
C SER A 108 -2.82 11.03 -7.76
N PRO A 109 -1.86 11.83 -7.27
CA PRO A 109 -0.46 11.43 -7.30
C PRO A 109 -0.18 10.17 -6.46
N GLN A 110 -1.19 9.54 -5.86
CA GLN A 110 -1.12 8.20 -5.32
C GLN A 110 -1.64 7.15 -6.31
N ARG A 111 -0.72 6.49 -7.03
CA ARG A 111 -0.78 5.04 -7.30
C ARG A 111 0.48 4.51 -8.00
N THR A 112 1.64 4.88 -7.48
CA THR A 112 2.85 4.05 -7.61
C THR A 112 3.14 3.46 -6.24
N GLY A 113 3.11 2.14 -6.11
CA GLY A 113 3.70 1.41 -4.97
C GLY A 113 2.75 0.78 -3.94
N GLU A 114 2.11 1.53 -3.08
CA GLU A 114 2.00 1.07 -1.68
C GLU A 114 0.59 0.73 -1.15
N ARG A 115 -0.30 0.10 -1.93
CA ARG A 115 -1.69 -0.16 -1.44
C ARG A 115 -2.06 -1.63 -1.18
N ARG A 116 -1.10 -2.55 -1.01
CA ARG A 116 -1.46 -3.96 -0.73
C ARG A 116 -0.72 -4.66 0.41
N LYS A 117 0.08 -3.96 1.23
CA LYS A 117 0.77 -4.57 2.38
C LYS A 117 0.26 -4.08 3.74
N ARG A 118 -1.04 -3.81 3.85
CA ARG A 118 -1.73 -3.45 5.10
C ARG A 118 -2.70 -4.57 5.48
N ARG A 119 -2.20 -5.74 5.87
CA ARG A 119 -3.01 -6.72 6.62
C ARG A 119 -2.27 -7.44 7.76
N ASP A 120 -0.96 -7.24 7.94
CA ASP A 120 -0.20 -7.90 9.02
C ASP A 120 0.71 -6.90 9.76
N VAL A 121 0.16 -5.81 10.30
CA VAL A 121 0.89 -4.93 11.21
C VAL A 121 0.09 -4.82 12.51
N PRO A 122 0.65 -5.24 13.65
CA PRO A 122 0.01 -5.12 14.97
C PRO A 122 -0.46 -3.69 15.27
N LEU A 123 -1.68 -3.61 15.80
CA LEU A 123 -2.46 -2.41 16.13
C LEU A 123 -1.94 -1.75 17.43
N THR A 124 -0.63 -1.55 17.57
CA THR A 124 -0.04 -0.88 18.73
C THR A 124 0.62 0.41 18.31
N LEU A 125 -0.21 1.35 17.84
CA LEU A 125 0.01 2.80 17.76
C LEU A 125 -1.20 3.35 16.98
N GLU A 126 -2.37 3.19 17.58
CA GLU A 126 -3.58 3.80 17.05
C GLU A 126 -3.50 5.31 17.24
N LYS A 127 -3.52 6.02 16.10
CA LYS A 127 -4.14 7.34 15.89
C LYS A 127 -3.62 8.50 16.75
N ASP A 128 -2.59 9.18 16.24
CA ASP A 128 -2.34 10.58 16.58
C ASP A 128 -3.22 11.49 15.71
N ASP A 129 -3.68 12.63 16.26
CA ASP A 129 -4.62 13.63 15.68
C ASP A 129 -4.26 14.20 14.29
N SER A 130 -3.11 13.83 13.74
CA SER A 130 -2.64 14.28 12.42
C SER A 130 -2.77 13.24 11.31
N GLY A 131 -2.96 11.94 11.61
CA GLY A 131 -3.09 10.90 10.59
C GLY A 131 -1.86 10.67 9.68
N LEU A 132 -0.72 11.34 9.95
CA LEU A 132 0.53 11.19 9.20
C LEU A 132 1.51 10.32 10.00
N GLY A 133 1.79 9.11 9.49
CA GLY A 133 2.65 8.13 10.16
C GLY A 133 4.12 8.56 10.32
N ARG A 134 4.85 7.81 11.16
CA ARG A 134 6.30 7.95 11.48
C ARG A 134 7.18 8.30 10.27
N ASP A 135 6.90 7.68 9.13
CA ASP A 135 7.64 7.85 7.87
C ASP A 135 7.70 9.30 7.37
N VAL A 136 6.66 10.09 7.64
CA VAL A 136 6.59 11.51 7.24
C VAL A 136 7.63 12.32 8.03
N TYR A 137 7.74 12.07 9.33
CA TYR A 137 8.72 12.74 10.18
C TYR A 137 10.15 12.36 9.78
N MET A 138 10.37 11.07 9.44
CA MET A 138 11.65 10.59 8.94
C MET A 138 12.03 11.30 7.63
N ARG A 139 11.14 11.40 6.64
CA ARG A 139 11.40 12.15 5.41
C ARG A 139 11.69 13.63 5.65
N LYS A 140 11.00 14.25 6.61
CA LYS A 140 11.23 15.65 6.95
C LYS A 140 12.63 15.85 7.57
N ILE A 141 13.05 14.93 8.44
CA ILE A 141 14.41 14.93 9.01
C ILE A 141 15.44 14.75 7.89
N GLU A 142 15.24 13.80 6.98
CA GLU A 142 16.11 13.58 5.82
C GLU A 142 16.29 14.85 4.98
N ALA A 143 15.19 15.53 4.66
CA ALA A 143 15.22 16.76 3.89
C ALA A 143 16.01 17.88 4.62
N GLN A 144 15.84 18.00 5.94
CA GLN A 144 16.58 18.99 6.74
C GLN A 144 18.08 18.67 6.81
N LEU A 145 18.47 17.39 6.88
CA LEU A 145 19.87 16.98 6.84
C LEU A 145 20.48 17.23 5.44
N ALA A 146 19.72 16.97 4.37
CA ALA A 146 20.16 17.25 3.01
C ALA A 146 20.36 18.76 2.78
N GLU A 147 19.45 19.59 3.28
CA GLU A 147 19.58 21.05 3.22
C GLU A 147 20.79 21.54 4.00
N LYS A 148 20.95 21.06 5.25
CA LYS A 148 22.12 21.35 6.06
C LYS A 148 23.41 20.95 5.34
N GLY A 149 23.40 19.79 4.67
CA GLY A 149 24.56 19.34 3.92
C GLY A 149 24.88 20.15 2.67
N ARG A 150 23.86 20.65 1.95
CA ARG A 150 24.10 21.61 0.86
C ARG A 150 24.72 22.90 1.37
N ALA A 151 24.20 23.42 2.48
CA ALA A 151 24.67 24.69 3.03
C ALA A 151 26.07 24.59 3.66
N GLU A 152 26.44 23.44 4.23
CA GLU A 152 27.76 23.19 4.82
C GLU A 152 28.74 22.56 3.80
N GLY A 153 28.33 22.39 2.54
CA GLY A 153 29.14 21.77 1.47
C GLY A 153 29.53 20.31 1.72
N THR A 154 28.95 19.67 2.74
CA THR A 154 29.32 18.33 3.22
C THR A 154 28.06 17.49 3.41
N LYS A 155 28.09 16.21 3.02
CA LYS A 155 26.96 15.31 3.26
C LYS A 155 26.74 15.10 4.77
N VAL A 156 25.61 15.54 5.30
CA VAL A 156 25.24 15.29 6.70
C VAL A 156 24.56 13.92 6.81
N PRO A 157 25.14 12.96 7.54
CA PRO A 157 24.57 11.62 7.67
C PRO A 157 23.42 11.58 8.67
N TRP A 158 22.57 10.56 8.54
CA TRP A 158 21.51 10.24 9.51
C TRP A 158 22.01 10.13 10.96
N GLY A 159 23.28 9.72 11.16
CA GLY A 159 23.91 9.67 12.47
C GLY A 159 23.92 11.00 13.22
N TYR A 160 23.92 12.14 12.52
CA TYR A 160 23.80 13.46 13.14
C TYR A 160 22.43 13.65 13.81
N ALA A 161 21.36 13.23 13.13
CA ALA A 161 20.02 13.28 13.71
C ALA A 161 19.83 12.25 14.84
N VAL A 162 20.46 11.08 14.75
CA VAL A 162 20.48 10.09 15.85
C VAL A 162 21.19 10.65 17.09
N ALA A 163 22.26 11.44 16.90
CA ALA A 163 22.94 12.09 18.02
C ALA A 163 22.07 13.16 18.70
N ILE A 164 21.25 13.91 17.93
CA ILE A 164 20.27 14.85 18.47
C ILE A 164 19.18 14.10 19.24
N LEU A 165 18.65 13.02 18.66
CA LEU A 165 17.66 12.17 19.31
C LEU A 165 18.19 11.64 20.66
N LYS A 166 19.42 11.11 20.67
CA LYS A 166 20.07 10.61 21.88
C LYS A 166 20.19 11.68 22.96
N ARG A 167 20.50 12.93 22.59
CA ARG A 167 20.57 14.06 23.53
C ARG A 167 19.19 14.43 24.08
N GLN A 168 18.15 14.37 23.26
CA GLN A 168 16.77 14.68 23.68
C GLN A 168 16.14 13.58 24.52
N SER A 169 16.44 12.31 24.23
CA SER A 169 15.89 11.16 24.95
C SER A 169 16.71 10.76 26.18
N GLY A 170 17.68 11.57 26.61
CA GLY A 170 18.59 11.23 27.72
C GLY A 170 19.39 9.93 27.49
N GLY A 171 19.60 9.51 26.24
CA GLY A 171 20.29 8.25 25.90
C GLY A 171 19.43 6.98 25.92
N VAL A 172 18.15 7.08 26.28
CA VAL A 172 17.21 5.94 26.33
C VAL A 172 16.92 5.40 24.92
N THR A 173 16.67 6.29 23.97
CA THR A 173 16.35 5.92 22.58
C THR A 173 17.58 6.11 21.68
N LYS A 174 18.14 5.00 21.19
CA LYS A 174 19.37 5.00 20.37
C LYS A 174 19.10 4.94 18.87
N CYS A 175 17.89 4.58 18.46
CA CYS A 175 17.55 4.35 17.05
C CYS A 175 16.19 4.96 16.70
N PHE A 176 16.08 5.44 15.47
CA PHE A 176 14.82 5.93 14.89
C PHE A 176 13.78 4.85 14.61
N GLU A 177 14.04 3.58 14.92
CA GLU A 177 13.04 2.52 14.88
C GLU A 177 12.20 2.50 16.17
N HIS A 178 12.82 2.83 17.30
CA HIS A 178 12.20 2.80 18.63
C HIS A 178 11.83 4.19 19.17
N ALA A 179 12.14 5.27 18.45
CA ALA A 179 11.76 6.63 18.85
C ALA A 179 10.23 6.84 18.89
N THR A 180 9.73 7.71 19.74
CA THR A 180 8.32 8.13 19.71
C THR A 180 8.13 9.27 18.70
N VAL A 181 6.89 9.53 18.28
CA VAL A 181 6.59 10.64 17.35
C VAL A 181 6.96 12.00 17.95
N GLU A 182 6.76 12.18 19.25
CA GLU A 182 7.17 13.39 19.97
C GLU A 182 8.68 13.59 19.93
N GLN A 183 9.45 12.52 20.11
CA GLN A 183 10.91 12.58 19.99
C GLN A 183 11.34 12.95 18.56
N LEU A 184 10.67 12.42 17.53
CA LEU A 184 10.93 12.81 16.14
C LEU A 184 10.59 14.28 15.87
N ARG A 185 9.47 14.78 16.43
CA ARG A 185 9.09 16.20 16.37
C ARG A 185 10.13 17.09 17.07
N GLY A 186 10.64 16.64 18.21
CA GLY A 186 11.73 17.32 18.93
C GLY A 186 13.00 17.42 18.10
N VAL A 187 13.39 16.36 17.38
CA VAL A 187 14.57 16.37 16.50
C VAL A 187 14.38 17.38 15.36
N ILE A 188 13.20 17.39 14.73
CA ILE A 188 12.85 18.36 13.69
C ILE A 188 12.92 19.79 14.23
N ALA A 189 12.40 20.05 15.43
CA ALA A 189 12.45 21.37 16.05
C ALA A 189 13.90 21.83 16.30
N ALA A 190 14.76 20.94 16.80
CA ALA A 190 16.16 21.23 17.05
C ALA A 190 16.93 21.55 15.75
N LEU A 191 16.72 20.78 14.69
CA LEU A 191 17.32 21.02 13.37
C LEU A 191 16.82 22.33 12.75
N THR A 192 15.53 22.64 12.92
CA THR A 192 14.93 23.90 12.46
C THR A 192 15.52 25.10 13.19
N TYR A 193 15.71 24.99 14.50
CA TYR A 193 16.33 26.03 15.31
C TYR A 193 17.81 26.24 14.96
N ASP A 194 18.58 25.16 14.74
CA ASP A 194 19.96 25.23 14.25
C ASP A 194 20.04 25.93 12.89
N ALA A 195 19.14 25.58 11.96
CA ALA A 195 19.05 26.23 10.65
C ALA A 195 18.74 27.73 10.76
N LYS A 196 17.82 28.13 11.65
CA LYS A 196 17.49 29.54 11.91
C LYS A 196 18.69 30.28 12.51
N LYS A 197 19.36 29.68 13.51
CA LYS A 197 20.54 30.27 14.16
C LYS A 197 21.71 30.48 13.19
N LYS A 198 21.87 29.58 12.22
CA LYS A 198 22.94 29.64 11.23
C LYS A 198 22.58 30.43 9.96
N GLY A 199 21.40 31.06 9.92
CA GLY A 199 20.93 31.81 8.75
C GLY A 199 20.67 30.94 7.52
N ARG A 200 20.63 29.61 7.69
CA ARG A 200 20.40 28.62 6.62
C ARG A 200 18.91 28.36 6.37
N TYR A 201 18.03 29.04 7.11
CA TYR A 201 16.60 28.79 7.06
C TYR A 201 15.98 29.45 5.82
N SER A 202 15.78 28.65 4.78
CA SER A 202 14.96 29.01 3.62
C SER A 202 13.48 29.01 4.06
N GLY A 203 12.99 30.15 4.55
CA GLY A 203 11.64 30.26 5.07
C GLY A 203 10.57 29.76 4.08
N ALA A 204 9.84 28.74 4.48
CA ALA A 204 8.51 28.37 3.98
C ALA A 204 7.88 27.41 4.99
N TRP A 205 6.55 27.30 4.99
CA TRP A 205 5.69 26.61 5.97
C TRP A 205 5.53 27.45 7.26
N GLY A 206 4.60 28.41 7.34
CA GLY A 206 3.17 28.27 7.06
C GLY A 206 2.48 27.93 8.37
N THR A 207 1.97 28.96 9.05
CA THR A 207 1.01 28.90 10.16
C THR A 207 -0.19 28.04 9.82
#